data_AF-A0A3D0H172-F1
#
_entry.id   AF-A0A3D0H172-F1
#
_cell.length_a   1.000
_cell.length_b   1.000
_cell.length_c   1.000
_cell.angle_alpha   90.00
_cell.angle_beta   90.00
_cell.angle_gamma   90.00
#
_symmetry.space_group_name_H-M   'P 1'
#
loop_
_entity.id
_entity.type
_entity.pdbx_description
1 polymer ?
#
loop_
_entity_poly.entity_id
_entity_poly.type
_entity_poly.pdbx_seq_one_letter_code
_entity_poly.pdbx_strand_id
1 'polypeptide(L)' 'VLLQKIADRDLEIIVVDDGSEDDTAEQLRPLLSRIRYVRQEHAGVSRARNTGIQLAHGKWLAFLDSDDLWVADKLPRQ' A
#
# COMPACT_ATOMS: atom_id res chain seq x y z
N VAL A 1 4.90 -3.60 -8.43
CA VAL A 1 4.55 -4.86 -7.73
C VAL A 1 5.81 -5.55 -7.27
N LEU A 2 6.25 -5.27 -6.05
CA LEU A 2 7.32 -6.05 -5.45
C LEU A 2 6.66 -7.14 -4.62
N LEU A 3 6.93 -8.39 -4.99
CA LEU A 3 6.67 -9.54 -4.13
C LEU A 3 7.61 -9.45 -2.92
N GLN A 4 7.20 -8.71 -1.89
CA GLN A 4 7.79 -8.81 -0.56
C GLN A 4 7.32 -10.15 0.01
N LYS A 5 8.25 -11.09 0.18
CA LYS A 5 7.98 -12.41 0.77
C LYS A 5 8.49 -12.35 2.21
N ILE A 6 7.64 -11.96 3.16
CA ILE A 6 7.94 -12.27 4.56
C ILE A 6 7.56 -13.73 4.75
N ALA A 7 8.54 -14.59 4.98
CA ALA A 7 8.27 -15.98 5.35
C ALA A 7 7.35 -16.02 6.58
N ASP A 8 6.27 -16.82 6.49
CA ASP A 8 5.31 -17.10 7.56
C ASP A 8 4.43 -15.95 8.09
N ARG A 9 4.19 -14.87 7.31
CA ARG A 9 3.21 -13.82 7.69
C ARG A 9 2.24 -13.45 6.59
N ASP A 10 0.96 -13.36 6.94
CA ASP A 10 -0.07 -12.75 6.10
C ASP A 10 0.23 -11.26 5.95
N LEU A 11 0.55 -10.85 4.72
CA LEU A 11 0.79 -9.46 4.35
C LEU A 11 -0.50 -8.84 3.84
N GLU A 12 -0.98 -7.81 4.52
CA GLU A 12 -2.03 -6.93 4.03
C GLU A 12 -1.38 -5.74 3.31
N ILE A 13 -1.76 -5.52 2.05
CA ILE A 13 -1.30 -4.38 1.25
C ILE A 13 -2.50 -3.49 0.98
N ILE A 14 -2.46 -2.27 1.52
CA ILE A 14 -3.49 -1.24 1.31
C ILE A 14 -2.86 -0.13 0.47
N VAL A 15 -3.43 0.13 -0.69
CA VAL A 15 -3.03 1.26 -1.55
C VAL A 15 -4.10 2.33 -1.42
N VAL A 16 -3.71 3.49 -0.89
CA VAL A 16 -4.56 4.67 -0.80
C VAL A 16 -4.14 5.66 -1.88
N ASP A 17 -4.97 5.78 -2.90
CA ASP A 17 -4.83 6.76 -3.98
C ASP A 17 -5.47 8.08 -3.52
N ASP A 18 -4.62 9.12 -3.37
CA ASP A 18 -5.00 10.45 -2.90
C ASP A 18 -5.43 11.38 -4.05
N GLY A 19 -6.26 10.85 -4.94
CA GLY A 19 -6.88 11.61 -6.02
C GLY A 19 -6.02 11.74 -7.26
N SER A 20 -5.27 10.70 -7.64
CA SER A 20 -4.53 10.66 -8.89
C SER A 20 -5.43 10.98 -10.10
N GLU A 21 -4.87 11.77 -11.03
CA GLU A 21 -5.49 12.18 -12.31
C GLU A 21 -4.97 11.38 -13.51
N ASP A 22 -3.98 10.52 -13.29
CA ASP A 22 -3.38 9.65 -14.30
C ASP A 22 -4.04 8.25 -14.34
N ASP A 23 -3.39 7.30 -15.02
CA ASP A 23 -3.87 5.94 -15.18
C ASP A 23 -3.55 5.02 -13.97
N THR A 24 -3.18 5.57 -12.80
CA THR A 24 -2.85 4.80 -11.58
C THR A 24 -3.90 3.72 -11.28
N ALA A 25 -5.19 4.07 -11.32
CA ALA A 25 -6.27 3.12 -11.05
C ALA A 25 -6.32 1.97 -12.08
N GLU A 26 -6.02 2.25 -13.35
CA GLU A 26 -5.99 1.25 -14.41
C GLU A 26 -4.77 0.34 -14.28
N GLN A 27 -3.59 0.91 -13.97
CA GLN A 27 -2.35 0.17 -13.73
C GLN A 27 -2.46 -0.78 -12.53
N LEU A 28 -3.27 -0.43 -11.52
CA LEU A 28 -3.50 -1.26 -10.34
C LEU A 28 -4.56 -2.36 -10.55
N ARG A 29 -5.38 -2.31 -11.61
CA ARG A 29 -6.43 -3.33 -11.87
C ARG A 29 -5.94 -4.78 -11.81
N PRO A 30 -4.78 -5.17 -12.40
CA PRO A 30 -4.30 -6.54 -12.36
C PRO A 30 -3.94 -7.03 -10.95
N LEU A 31 -3.86 -6.13 -9.97
CA LEU A 31 -3.35 -6.38 -8.63
C LEU A 31 -4.43 -6.39 -7.57
N LEU A 32 -5.68 -6.05 -7.93
CA LEU A 32 -6.79 -5.94 -6.99
C LEU A 32 -7.10 -7.25 -6.25
N SER A 33 -6.65 -8.40 -6.76
CA SER A 33 -6.73 -9.69 -6.04
C SER A 33 -5.69 -9.85 -4.93
N ARG A 34 -4.66 -8.99 -4.90
CA ARG A 34 -3.51 -9.02 -3.99
C ARG A 34 -3.40 -7.77 -3.11
N ILE A 35 -4.12 -6.70 -3.44
CA ILE A 35 -4.11 -5.44 -2.72
C ILE A 35 -5.54 -5.00 -2.43
N ARG A 36 -5.71 -4.24 -1.34
CA ARG A 36 -6.90 -3.46 -1.09
C ARG A 36 -6.68 -2.05 -1.59
N TYR A 37 -7.28 -1.71 -2.72
CA TYR A 37 -7.19 -0.36 -3.31
C TYR A 37 -8.36 0.50 -2.82
N VAL A 38 -8.05 1.71 -2.36
CA VAL A 38 -9.02 2.74 -1.97
C VAL A 38 -8.61 4.06 -2.58
N ARG A 39 -9.56 4.75 -3.20
CA ARG A 39 -9.37 6.11 -3.73
C ARG A 39 -10.12 7.10 -2.86
N GLN A 40 -9.51 8.25 -2.59
CA GLN A 40 -10.11 9.39 -1.91
C GLN A 40 -9.92 10.67 -2.72
N GLU A 41 -10.62 11.74 -2.33
CA GLU A 41 -10.36 13.08 -2.84
C GLU A 41 -9.00 13.58 -2.33
N HIS A 42 -8.26 14.33 -3.16
CA HIS A 42 -6.93 14.82 -2.84
C HIS A 42 -6.91 15.61 -1.54
N ALA A 43 -6.17 15.10 -0.55
CA ALA A 43 -6.11 15.68 0.78
C ALA A 43 -4.74 15.58 1.46
N GLY A 44 -3.73 15.18 0.70
CA GLY A 44 -2.34 15.09 1.12
C GLY A 44 -1.98 13.75 1.75
N VAL A 45 -0.67 13.45 1.72
CA VAL A 45 -0.07 12.19 2.17
C VAL A 45 -0.44 11.80 3.60
N SER A 46 -0.55 12.77 4.51
CA SER A 46 -0.92 12.50 5.90
C SER A 46 -2.34 11.94 6.01
N ARG A 47 -3.30 12.48 5.23
CA ARG A 47 -4.66 11.95 5.23
C ARG A 47 -4.70 10.59 4.55
N ALA A 48 -3.99 10.40 3.45
CA ALA A 48 -3.89 9.09 2.78
C ALA A 48 -3.34 8.00 3.72
N ARG A 49 -2.26 8.29 4.46
CA ARG A 49 -1.70 7.37 5.47
C ARG A 49 -2.71 7.08 6.58
N ASN A 50 -3.40 8.09 7.11
CA ASN A 50 -4.42 7.91 8.13
C ASN A 50 -5.59 7.02 7.66
N THR A 51 -6.05 7.20 6.41
CA THR A 51 -7.04 6.30 5.79
C THR A 51 -6.51 4.86 5.76
N GLY A 52 -5.26 4.66 5.35
CA GLY A 52 -4.62 3.34 5.37
C GLY A 52 -4.58 2.71 6.76
N ILE A 53 -4.19 3.47 7.79
CA ILE A 53 -4.16 3.02 9.19
C ILE A 53 -5.55 2.58 9.67
N GLN A 54 -6.60 3.32 9.35
CA GLN A 54 -7.97 3.00 9.75
C GLN A 54 -8.50 1.72 9.10
N LEU A 55 -8.03 1.41 7.89
CA LEU A 55 -8.44 0.24 7.12
C LEU A 55 -7.61 -1.00 7.47
N ALA A 56 -6.44 -0.84 8.05
CA ALA A 56 -5.50 -1.91 8.34
C ALA A 56 -5.93 -2.76 9.54
N HIS A 57 -5.80 -4.08 9.39
CA HIS A 57 -6.11 -5.04 10.44
C HIS A 57 -4.84 -5.70 11.02
N GLY A 58 -3.69 -5.45 10.41
CA GLY A 58 -2.40 -6.00 10.84
C GLY A 58 -1.96 -5.51 12.22
N LYS A 59 -1.22 -6.36 12.95
CA LYS A 59 -0.59 -6.02 14.24
C LYS A 59 0.48 -4.92 14.11
N TRP A 60 1.10 -4.81 12.94
CA TRP A 60 2.18 -3.89 12.64
C TRP A 60 1.88 -3.14 11.35
N LEU A 61 2.35 -1.90 11.28
CA LEU A 61 2.19 -1.03 10.13
C LEU A 61 3.57 -0.62 9.62
N ALA A 62 3.69 -0.56 8.29
CA ALA A 62 4.87 -0.03 7.62
C ALA A 62 4.41 0.75 6.39
N PHE A 63 5.02 1.91 6.15
CA PHE A 63 4.66 2.81 5.05
C PHE A 63 5.67 2.69 3.92
N LEU A 64 5.18 2.55 2.70
CA LEU A 64 5.97 2.58 1.47
C LEU A 64 5.40 3.66 0.56
N ASP A 65 6.24 4.61 0.16
CA ASP A 65 5.86 5.66 -0.78
C ASP A 65 5.78 5.08 -2.21
N SER A 66 4.92 5.63 -3.05
CA SER A 66 4.58 5.04 -4.36
C SER A 66 5.69 5.14 -5.40
N ASP A 67 6.66 6.01 -5.17
CA ASP A 67 7.89 6.19 -5.95
C ASP A 67 9.07 5.35 -5.43
N ASP A 68 8.88 4.60 -4.34
CA ASP A 68 9.90 3.78 -3.71
C ASP A 68 9.73 2.27 -3.94
N LEU A 69 10.85 1.57 -3.77
CA LEU A 69 10.94 0.11 -3.89
C LEU A 69 11.65 -0.48 -2.67
N TRP A 70 10.99 -1.38 -1.95
CA TRP A 70 11.63 -2.14 -0.90
C TRP A 70 12.36 -3.37 -1.44
N VAL A 71 13.60 -3.58 -1.00
CA VAL A 71 14.33 -4.84 -1.20
C VAL A 71 13.71 -5.97 -0.37
N ALA A 72 13.90 -7.21 -0.80
CA ALA A 72 13.22 -8.39 -0.24
C ALA A 72 13.33 -8.53 1.29
N ASP A 73 14.45 -8.10 1.88
CA ASP A 73 14.74 -8.27 3.31
C ASP A 73 14.43 -7.03 4.17
N LYS A 74 13.73 -6.02 3.62
CA LYS A 74 13.46 -4.77 4.34
C LYS A 74 12.54 -4.98 5.54
N LEU A 75 11.44 -5.70 5.35
CA LEU A 75 10.40 -5.87 6.37
C LEU A 75 10.84 -6.67 7.61
N PRO A 76 11.62 -7.78 7.50
CA PRO A 76 12.11 -8.50 8.68
C PRO A 76 13.07 -7.70 9.58
N ARG A 77 13.58 -6.54 9.13
CA ARG A 77 14.59 -5.73 9.84
C ARG A 77 14.07 -4.43 10.47
N GLN A 78 12.75 -4.21 10.46
CA GLN A 78 12.10 -3.06 11.10
C GLN A 78 11.87 -3.27 12.59
#